data_AF-A0A966L290-F1
#
_entry.id   AF-A0A966L290-F1
#
_cell.length_a   1.000
_cell.length_b   1.000
_cell.length_c   1.000
_cell.angle_alpha   90.00
_cell.angle_beta   90.00
_cell.angle_gamma   90.00
#
_symmetry.space_group_name_H-M   'P 1'
#
loop_
_entity.id
_entity.type
_entity.pdbx_description
1 polymer ?
#
loop_
_entity_poly.entity_id
_entity_poly.type
_entity_poly.pdbx_seq_one_letter_code
_entity_poly.pdbx_strand_id
1 'polypeptide(L)'
;MTRRQKLIWFAIGAFTASAFSVAATRLLQPGPNIDHSTTDYLVLKEPFSKATAEEDFDRASIAYQTGELLRDCGAAYFETTFLYNDHAPTAELPLVTENLNSIQCVVLRAEDEGIETRIETRRSGKPIPLWLP
;
A
#
# COMPACT_ATOMS: atom_id res chain seq x y z
N MET A 1 -26.57 43.58 5.26
CA MET A 1 -26.21 42.15 5.32
C MET A 1 -26.34 41.66 6.76
N THR A 2 -27.18 40.67 7.04
CA THR A 2 -27.47 40.22 8.42
C THR A 2 -26.44 39.19 8.91
N ARG A 3 -26.29 39.03 10.24
CA ARG A 3 -25.38 38.05 10.86
C ARG A 3 -25.60 36.62 10.33
N ARG A 4 -26.85 36.25 10.02
CA ARG A 4 -27.22 34.95 9.45
C ARG A 4 -26.69 34.77 8.02
N GLN A 5 -26.73 35.79 7.18
CA GLN A 5 -26.18 35.74 5.82
C GLN A 5 -24.65 35.52 5.85
N LYS A 6 -23.93 36.18 6.77
CA LYS A 6 -22.49 35.97 6.93
C LYS A 6 -22.15 34.53 7.32
N LEU A 7 -22.91 33.94 8.22
CA LEU A 7 -22.73 32.55 8.64
C LEU A 7 -22.97 31.54 7.51
N ILE A 8 -24.00 31.78 6.68
CA ILE A 8 -24.30 30.92 5.52
C ILE A 8 -23.17 30.98 4.50
N TRP A 9 -22.66 32.17 4.20
CA TRP A 9 -21.51 32.32 3.30
C TRP A 9 -20.25 31.64 3.81
N PHE A 10 -19.99 31.70 5.12
CA PHE A 10 -18.89 30.95 5.74
C PHE A 10 -19.07 29.43 5.62
N ALA A 11 -20.28 28.92 5.90
CA ALA A 11 -20.57 27.49 5.82
C ALA A 11 -20.41 26.96 4.39
N ILE A 12 -20.87 27.70 3.39
CA ILE A 12 -20.71 27.34 1.97
C ILE A 12 -19.22 27.33 1.59
N GLY A 13 -18.46 28.35 1.99
CA GLY A 13 -17.01 28.41 1.71
C GLY A 13 -16.22 27.27 2.39
N ALA A 14 -16.58 26.90 3.61
CA ALA A 14 -15.94 25.79 4.31
C ALA A 14 -16.24 24.44 3.63
N PHE A 15 -17.47 24.24 3.17
CA PHE A 15 -17.88 23.02 2.47
C PHE A 15 -17.19 22.87 1.10
N THR A 16 -17.08 23.94 0.32
CA THR A 16 -16.40 23.88 -0.96
C THR A 16 -14.90 23.63 -0.79
N ALA A 17 -14.27 24.26 0.21
CA ALA A 17 -12.86 24.03 0.52
C ALA A 17 -12.58 22.57 0.92
N SER A 18 -13.44 21.93 1.73
CA SER A 18 -13.25 20.53 2.10
C SER A 18 -13.46 19.59 0.91
N ALA A 19 -14.47 19.82 0.08
CA ALA A 19 -14.71 19.05 -1.13
C ALA A 19 -13.54 19.15 -2.12
N PHE A 20 -13.02 20.37 -2.33
CA PHE A 20 -11.84 20.59 -3.18
C PHE A 20 -10.58 19.93 -2.62
N SER A 21 -10.37 19.96 -1.31
CA SER A 21 -9.22 19.29 -0.69
C SER A 21 -9.24 17.78 -0.93
N VAL A 22 -10.41 17.14 -0.82
CA VAL A 22 -10.56 15.70 -1.07
C VAL A 22 -10.45 15.37 -2.56
N ALA A 23 -11.02 16.20 -3.43
CA ALA A 23 -10.88 16.02 -4.87
C ALA A 23 -9.44 16.22 -5.33
N ALA A 24 -8.73 17.20 -4.79
CA ALA A 24 -7.33 17.48 -5.09
C ALA A 24 -6.43 16.31 -4.68
N THR A 25 -6.62 15.73 -3.49
CA THR A 25 -5.84 14.55 -3.09
C THR A 25 -6.09 13.36 -4.00
N ARG A 26 -7.32 13.16 -4.48
CA ARG A 26 -7.67 12.06 -5.40
C ARG A 26 -7.20 12.27 -6.84
N LEU A 27 -7.21 13.50 -7.35
CA LEU A 27 -6.84 13.81 -8.73
C LEU A 27 -5.34 14.03 -8.91
N LEU A 28 -4.66 14.53 -7.88
CA LEU A 28 -3.23 14.84 -7.92
C LEU A 28 -2.36 13.69 -7.37
N GLN A 29 -2.94 12.68 -6.72
CA GLN A 29 -2.25 11.42 -6.51
C GLN A 29 -2.27 10.66 -7.84
N PRO A 30 -1.13 10.54 -8.56
CA PRO A 30 -1.06 9.57 -9.64
C PRO A 30 -1.37 8.21 -9.03
N GLY A 31 -2.52 7.64 -9.39
CA GLY A 31 -2.79 6.23 -9.11
C GLY A 31 -1.67 5.43 -9.78
N PRO A 32 -1.17 4.35 -9.14
CA PRO A 32 -0.06 3.62 -9.69
C PRO A 32 -0.49 3.05 -11.04
N ASN A 33 0.21 3.42 -12.11
CA ASN A 33 -0.05 2.94 -13.45
C ASN A 33 0.60 1.56 -13.59
N ILE A 34 0.17 0.63 -12.75
CA ILE A 34 0.68 -0.74 -12.73
C ILE A 34 0.04 -1.43 -13.93
N ASP A 35 0.85 -1.73 -14.94
CA ASP A 35 0.46 -2.69 -15.95
C ASP A 35 0.43 -4.07 -15.29
N HIS A 36 -0.72 -4.42 -14.70
CA HIS A 36 -0.91 -5.69 -13.99
C HIS A 36 -0.73 -6.92 -14.90
N SER A 37 -0.57 -6.76 -16.22
CA SER A 37 -0.42 -7.89 -17.16
C SER A 37 0.73 -8.83 -16.80
N THR A 38 1.84 -8.28 -16.29
CA THR A 38 2.98 -9.00 -15.70
C THR A 38 3.76 -8.02 -14.83
N THR A 39 3.70 -8.15 -13.50
CA THR A 39 4.53 -7.35 -12.59
C THR A 39 5.26 -8.28 -11.64
N ASP A 40 6.56 -8.04 -11.48
CA ASP A 40 7.37 -8.71 -10.46
C ASP A 40 7.24 -7.94 -9.14
N TYR A 41 7.13 -8.67 -8.04
CA TYR A 41 6.99 -8.12 -6.70
C TYR A 41 8.14 -8.59 -5.82
N LEU A 42 8.75 -7.68 -5.08
CA LEU A 42 9.54 -8.00 -3.90
C LEU A 42 8.57 -8.23 -2.74
N VAL A 43 8.45 -9.49 -2.34
CA VAL A 43 7.57 -9.94 -1.28
C VAL A 43 8.38 -10.05 0.01
N LEU A 44 7.98 -9.27 1.01
CA LEU A 44 8.51 -9.28 2.36
C LEU A 44 7.56 -10.05 3.26
N LYS A 45 8.09 -11.01 4.01
CA LYS A 45 7.32 -11.83 4.93
C LYS A 45 7.47 -11.32 6.34
N GLU A 46 6.35 -11.10 7.01
CA GLU A 46 6.36 -10.62 8.39
C GLU A 46 7.04 -11.65 9.32
N PRO A 47 8.02 -11.25 10.14
CA PRO A 47 8.68 -12.16 11.05
C PRO A 47 7.74 -12.56 12.20
N PHE A 48 7.39 -13.85 12.28
CA PHE A 48 6.49 -14.40 13.31
C PHE A 48 6.94 -14.23 14.77
N SER A 49 8.15 -13.73 15.03
CA SER A 49 8.85 -13.81 16.31
C SER A 49 8.23 -13.02 17.49
N LYS A 50 7.09 -12.34 17.30
CA LYS A 50 6.35 -11.65 18.37
C LYS A 50 4.84 -11.93 18.40
N ALA A 51 4.36 -12.92 17.64
CA ALA A 51 2.92 -13.19 17.51
C ALA A 51 2.30 -14.04 18.63
N THR A 52 3.09 -14.62 19.54
CA THR A 52 2.63 -15.60 20.54
C THR A 52 2.55 -15.10 21.98
N ALA A 53 2.77 -13.81 22.24
CA ALA A 53 2.59 -13.21 23.57
C ALA A 53 1.35 -12.30 23.61
N GLU A 54 0.18 -12.94 23.70
CA GLU A 54 -1.07 -12.56 24.41
C GLU A 54 -1.64 -11.12 24.41
N GLU A 55 -1.07 -10.10 23.74
CA GLU A 55 -1.62 -8.72 23.80
C GLU A 55 -1.86 -8.00 22.44
N ASP A 56 -1.41 -8.50 21.29
CA ASP A 56 -1.39 -7.70 20.04
C ASP A 56 -1.90 -8.47 18.78
N PHE A 57 -2.93 -9.31 18.95
CA PHE A 57 -3.50 -10.16 17.88
C PHE A 57 -3.96 -9.37 16.64
N ASP A 58 -4.38 -8.11 16.81
CA ASP A 58 -4.79 -7.24 15.70
C ASP A 58 -3.62 -6.81 14.80
N ARG A 59 -2.42 -6.57 15.36
CA ARG A 59 -1.23 -6.20 14.58
C ARG A 59 -0.58 -7.39 13.88
N ALA A 60 -0.72 -8.58 14.45
CA ALA A 60 -0.22 -9.83 13.86
C ALA A 60 -1.03 -10.29 12.63
N SER A 61 -2.19 -9.67 12.36
CA SER A 61 -3.09 -10.04 11.27
C SER A 61 -2.72 -9.42 9.92
N ILE A 62 -1.89 -8.38 9.90
CA ILE A 62 -1.47 -7.62 8.70
C ILE A 62 0.04 -7.47 8.74
N ALA A 63 0.66 -7.31 7.58
CA ALA A 63 2.09 -7.10 7.40
C ALA A 63 2.53 -5.70 7.92
N TYR A 64 2.52 -5.50 9.25
CA TYR A 64 2.69 -4.19 9.88
C TYR A 64 4.15 -3.74 9.85
N GLN A 65 5.09 -4.53 10.37
CA GLN A 65 6.51 -4.17 10.41
C GLN A 65 7.06 -4.02 8.99
N THR A 66 6.75 -4.99 8.13
CA THR A 66 7.17 -4.92 6.73
C THR A 66 6.49 -3.76 5.98
N GLY A 67 5.22 -3.45 6.28
CA GLY A 67 4.55 -2.26 5.75
C GLY A 67 5.14 -0.93 6.24
N GLU A 68 5.55 -0.85 7.49
CA GLU A 68 6.24 0.32 8.07
C GLU A 68 7.61 0.52 7.40
N LEU A 69 8.37 -0.55 7.22
CA LEU A 69 9.63 -0.52 6.48
C LEU A 69 9.47 0.02 5.06
N LEU A 70 8.44 -0.43 4.33
CA LEU A 70 8.15 0.07 2.98
C LEU A 70 7.82 1.57 2.98
N ARG A 71 7.08 2.05 3.98
CA ARG A 71 6.76 3.49 4.13
C ARG A 71 7.98 4.32 4.46
N ASP A 72 8.82 3.85 5.37
CA ASP A 72 10.06 4.52 5.77
C ASP A 72 11.03 4.64 4.60
N CYS A 73 11.12 3.59 3.77
CA CYS A 73 11.91 3.59 2.55
C CYS A 73 11.28 4.41 1.40
N GLY A 74 10.14 5.06 1.64
CA GLY A 74 9.51 5.96 0.68
C GLY A 74 8.89 5.23 -0.52
N ALA A 75 8.38 4.00 -0.33
CA ALA A 75 7.65 3.30 -1.37
C ALA A 75 6.47 4.15 -1.86
N ALA A 76 6.38 4.36 -3.17
CA ALA A 76 5.30 5.12 -3.77
C ALA A 76 3.96 4.39 -3.59
N TYR A 77 3.97 3.07 -3.70
CA TYR A 77 2.84 2.19 -3.43
C TYR A 77 3.32 0.76 -3.17
N PHE A 78 2.54 0.02 -2.38
CA PHE A 78 2.76 -1.37 -2.06
C PHE A 78 1.43 -2.00 -1.63
N GLU A 79 1.37 -3.34 -1.67
CA GLU A 79 0.21 -4.11 -1.22
C GLU A 79 0.56 -4.84 0.07
N THR A 80 -0.43 -5.05 0.95
CA THR A 80 -0.26 -5.86 2.17
C THR A 80 -1.30 -6.95 2.19
N THR A 81 -0.88 -8.17 2.44
CA THR A 81 -1.77 -9.29 2.70
C THR A 81 -1.99 -9.46 4.19
N PHE A 82 -3.09 -10.12 4.52
CA PHE A 82 -3.43 -10.50 5.89
C PHE A 82 -3.13 -11.97 6.13
N LEU A 83 -3.04 -12.36 7.39
CA LEU A 83 -2.88 -13.76 7.80
C LEU A 83 -4.02 -14.61 7.22
N TYR A 84 -3.70 -15.59 6.37
CA TYR A 84 -4.68 -16.49 5.78
C TYR A 84 -4.15 -17.94 5.77
N ASN A 85 -4.90 -18.88 6.35
CA ASN A 85 -4.59 -20.31 6.37
C ASN A 85 -3.12 -20.62 6.74
N ASP A 86 -2.67 -20.19 7.91
CA ASP A 86 -1.30 -20.39 8.45
C ASP A 86 -0.16 -19.76 7.63
N HIS A 87 -0.46 -18.98 6.59
CA HIS A 87 0.54 -18.17 5.89
C HIS A 87 0.78 -16.87 6.64
N ALA A 88 2.06 -16.51 6.81
CA ALA A 88 2.47 -15.22 7.36
C ALA A 88 1.91 -14.09 6.51
N PRO A 89 1.49 -12.96 7.11
CA PRO A 89 1.16 -11.79 6.33
C PRO A 89 2.40 -11.29 5.57
N THR A 90 2.18 -10.74 4.38
CA THR A 90 3.24 -10.27 3.48
C THR A 90 3.00 -8.82 3.06
N ALA A 91 4.08 -8.06 2.92
CA ALA A 91 4.06 -6.77 2.23
C ALA A 91 4.73 -6.93 0.86
N GLU A 92 4.13 -6.38 -0.18
CA GLU A 92 4.47 -6.66 -1.57
C GLU A 92 4.78 -5.36 -2.29
N LEU A 93 6.05 -5.19 -2.62
CA LEU A 93 6.57 -4.02 -3.29
C LEU A 93 6.79 -4.34 -4.79
N PRO A 94 5.99 -3.78 -5.69
CA PRO A 94 6.15 -4.02 -7.12
C PRO A 94 7.45 -3.40 -7.63
N LEU A 95 8.16 -4.17 -8.46
CA LEU A 95 9.43 -3.82 -9.09
C LEU A 95 9.20 -2.93 -10.31
N VAL A 96 8.79 -1.69 -10.04
CA VAL A 96 8.55 -0.65 -11.06
C VAL A 96 9.47 0.54 -10.88
N THR A 97 9.53 1.41 -11.89
CA THR A 97 10.36 2.61 -11.90
C THR A 97 10.11 3.51 -10.70
N GLU A 98 8.84 3.65 -10.29
CA GLU A 98 8.39 4.49 -9.19
C GLU A 98 8.91 4.04 -7.83
N ASN A 99 9.25 2.75 -7.68
CA ASN A 99 9.74 2.14 -6.46
C ASN A 99 11.25 1.84 -6.51
N LEU A 100 11.99 2.21 -7.56
CA LEU A 100 13.42 1.87 -7.69
C LEU A 100 14.26 2.31 -6.48
N ASN A 101 14.03 3.52 -5.99
CA ASN A 101 14.75 4.05 -4.82
C ASN A 101 14.36 3.33 -3.53
N SER A 102 13.09 2.96 -3.37
CA SER A 102 12.61 2.25 -2.18
C SER A 102 13.12 0.81 -2.14
N ILE A 103 13.18 0.13 -3.29
CA ILE A 103 13.71 -1.26 -3.39
C ILE A 103 15.11 -1.37 -2.80
N GLN A 104 16.02 -0.45 -3.14
CA GLN A 104 17.39 -0.50 -2.63
C GLN A 104 17.43 -0.33 -1.10
N CYS A 105 16.66 0.61 -0.55
CA CYS A 105 16.54 0.81 0.90
C CYS A 105 15.97 -0.42 1.60
N VAL A 106 14.91 -1.00 1.02
CA VAL A 106 14.19 -2.14 1.58
C VAL A 106 15.07 -3.38 1.62
N VAL A 107 15.82 -3.67 0.55
CA VAL A 107 16.71 -4.84 0.52
C VAL A 107 17.79 -4.74 1.60
N LEU A 108 18.39 -3.57 1.79
CA LEU A 108 19.42 -3.37 2.82
C LEU A 108 18.85 -3.51 4.23
N ARG A 109 17.73 -2.83 4.52
CA ARG A 109 17.13 -2.86 5.85
C ARG A 109 16.46 -4.19 6.18
N ALA A 110 15.89 -4.90 5.20
CA ALA A 110 15.29 -6.20 5.42
C ALA A 110 16.32 -7.22 5.89
N GLU A 111 17.54 -7.18 5.35
CA GLU A 111 18.65 -8.04 5.81
C GLU A 111 19.03 -7.73 7.27
N ASP A 112 19.18 -6.44 7.61
CA ASP A 112 19.51 -5.99 8.97
C ASP A 112 18.43 -6.35 9.99
N GLU A 113 17.15 -6.29 9.59
CA GLU A 113 15.99 -6.59 10.43
C GLU A 113 15.61 -8.08 10.44
N GLY A 114 16.33 -8.93 9.69
CA GLY A 114 16.08 -10.36 9.61
C GLY A 114 14.76 -10.73 8.93
N ILE A 115 14.27 -9.88 8.02
CA ILE A 115 13.03 -10.05 7.28
C ILE A 115 13.30 -10.92 6.04
N GLU A 116 12.50 -11.98 5.87
CA GLU A 116 12.60 -12.86 4.70
C GLU A 116 12.03 -12.14 3.46
N THR A 117 12.84 -12.03 2.40
CA THR A 117 12.45 -11.44 1.12
C THR A 117 12.50 -12.44 -0.02
N ARG A 118 11.54 -12.40 -0.95
CA ARG A 118 11.53 -13.20 -2.18
C ARG A 118 10.96 -12.40 -3.35
N ILE A 119 11.34 -12.76 -4.57
CA ILE A 119 10.76 -12.15 -5.79
C ILE A 119 9.67 -13.09 -6.32
N GLU A 120 8.48 -12.54 -6.57
CA GLU A 120 7.37 -13.27 -7.19
C GLU A 120 6.88 -12.55 -8.45
N THR A 121 6.81 -13.27 -9.57
CA THR A 121 6.16 -12.78 -10.79
C THR A 121 4.67 -13.07 -10.72
N ARG A 122 3.83 -12.05 -10.82
CA ARG A 122 2.38 -12.21 -10.93
C ARG A 122 1.90 -11.79 -12.31
N ARG A 123 1.16 -12.70 -12.95
CA ARG A 123 0.41 -12.42 -14.18
C ARG A 123 -1.03 -12.13 -13.79
N SER A 124 -1.50 -10.89 -13.93
CA SER A 124 -2.94 -10.64 -14.03
C SER A 124 -3.39 -11.05 -15.42
N GLY A 125 -3.53 -12.35 -15.64
CA GLY A 125 -4.25 -12.85 -16.79
C GLY A 125 -5.72 -12.45 -16.65
N LYS A 126 -6.18 -11.47 -17.44
CA LYS A 126 -7.55 -11.59 -17.96
C LYS A 126 -7.56 -12.98 -18.62
N PRO A 127 -8.39 -13.94 -18.19
CA PRO A 127 -8.46 -15.21 -18.89
C PRO A 127 -8.80 -14.86 -20.34
N ILE A 128 -7.88 -15.12 -21.26
CA ILE A 128 -8.19 -15.05 -22.68
C ILE A 128 -9.27 -16.12 -22.85
N PRO A 129 -10.52 -15.78 -23.21
CA PRO A 129 -11.48 -16.80 -23.51
C PRO A 129 -10.90 -17.64 -24.65
N LEU A 130 -10.81 -18.95 -24.43
CA LEU A 130 -10.30 -19.98 -25.37
C LEU A 130 -11.09 -20.08 -26.70
N TRP A 131 -11.83 -19.03 -27.07
CA TRP A 131 -12.88 -19.05 -28.09
C TRP A 131 -12.85 -17.83 -29.04
N LEU A 132 -11.70 -17.20 -29.26
CA LEU A 132 -11.55 -16.24 -30.37
C LEU A 132 -10.61 -16.84 -31.43
N PRO A 133 -11.06 -16.91 -32.70
CA PRO A 133 -10.48 -17.74 -33.76
C PRO A 133 -9.12 -17.25 -34.27
#